data_AF-K0KIX4-F1
#
_entry.id   AF-K0KIX4-F1
#
_cell.length_a   1.000
_cell.length_b   1.000
_cell.length_c   1.000
_cell.angle_alpha   90.00
_cell.angle_beta   90.00
_cell.angle_gamma   90.00
#
_symmetry.space_group_name_H-M   'P 1'
#
loop_
_entity.id
_entity.type
_entity.pdbx_description
1 polymer ?
#
loop_
_entity_poly.entity_id
_entity_poly.type
_entity_poly.pdbx_seq_one_letter_code
_entity_poly.pdbx_strand_id
1 'polypeptide(L)'
;MSNNPDDLDDGLDYQVDSEPEAEGVEIKEDESEDEIVKPSKKEETESKENQPTGKKRRKTDDKYKEKKRVKMEQDINTKKKIPQLNSTDLAHHFSQLLIKFNKDSTHLDYFKKSDFVDGSNYKETRNLDNFKDFTDKYNKGLTIILSISRVRIGDLYKALGPKSKAMKVGKGYESKVRDDTKYVLGTVEKMLNFDFGSHEVKSLILDTTYQDQKSHSILDEPKLTTLLKKYEGKKIILY
;
A
#
# COMPACT_ATOMS: atom_id res chain seq x y z
N MET A 1 -15.05 -43.34 2.70
CA MET A 1 -15.54 -42.01 2.27
C MET A 1 -14.74 -40.96 3.03
N SER A 2 -14.46 -39.85 2.34
CA SER A 2 -13.61 -38.71 2.67
C SER A 2 -14.02 -37.93 3.92
N ASN A 3 -13.04 -37.50 4.74
CA ASN A 3 -12.69 -36.09 4.94
C ASN A 3 -11.53 -35.97 5.95
N ASN A 4 -10.53 -35.21 5.55
CA ASN A 4 -9.40 -34.71 6.33
C ASN A 4 -9.46 -33.17 6.19
N PRO A 5 -8.55 -32.40 6.79
CA PRO A 5 -8.36 -31.96 8.17
C PRO A 5 -8.52 -30.41 8.27
N ASP A 6 -8.06 -29.79 9.37
CA ASP A 6 -7.58 -28.38 9.41
C ASP A 6 -8.54 -27.27 9.87
N ASP A 7 -9.16 -27.45 11.05
CA ASP A 7 -9.67 -26.34 11.87
C ASP A 7 -8.76 -26.18 13.10
N LEU A 8 -7.55 -25.66 12.86
CA LEU A 8 -6.68 -25.18 13.94
C LEU A 8 -7.18 -23.80 14.37
N ASP A 9 -8.10 -23.84 15.33
CA ASP A 9 -8.50 -22.76 16.22
C ASP A 9 -7.26 -22.24 16.98
N ASP A 10 -6.65 -21.16 16.49
CA ASP A 10 -5.56 -20.48 17.19
C ASP A 10 -6.16 -19.68 18.35
N GLY A 11 -6.30 -20.34 19.50
CA GLY A 11 -6.84 -19.76 20.72
C GLY A 11 -5.97 -18.65 21.32
N LEU A 12 -5.75 -17.56 20.59
CA LEU A 12 -5.07 -16.35 21.04
C LEU A 12 -6.08 -15.19 21.11
N ASP A 13 -6.75 -15.12 22.26
CA ASP A 13 -7.54 -13.97 22.67
C ASP A 13 -6.62 -12.74 22.85
N TYR A 14 -6.76 -11.77 21.94
CA TYR A 14 -6.15 -10.44 22.11
C TYR A 14 -6.90 -9.68 23.21
N GLN A 15 -6.34 -9.67 24.43
CA GLN A 15 -6.70 -8.69 25.44
C GLN A 15 -6.13 -7.33 25.02
N VAL A 16 -7.02 -6.43 24.59
CA VAL A 16 -6.70 -5.01 24.46
C VAL A 16 -6.83 -4.41 25.85
N ASP A 17 -5.71 -4.24 26.53
CA ASP A 17 -5.63 -3.40 27.72
C ASP A 17 -6.06 -1.98 27.31
N SER A 18 -7.25 -1.60 27.78
CA SER A 18 -7.76 -0.24 27.65
C SER A 18 -7.10 0.58 28.75
N GLU A 19 -6.07 1.34 28.40
CA GLU A 19 -5.56 2.40 29.27
C GLU A 19 -6.62 3.52 29.41
N PRO A 20 -6.67 4.18 30.58
CA PRO A 20 -7.82 4.97 31.03
C PRO A 20 -7.98 6.29 30.27
N GLU A 21 -9.25 6.64 30.09
CA GLU A 21 -9.77 7.87 29.51
C GLU A 21 -9.10 9.13 30.06
N ALA A 22 -8.53 9.94 29.17
CA ALA A 22 -8.17 11.32 29.46
C ALA A 22 -9.42 12.20 29.38
N GLU A 23 -9.79 12.75 30.54
CA GLU A 23 -10.57 13.96 30.83
C GLU A 23 -11.41 14.56 29.67
N GLY A 24 -12.71 14.29 29.71
CA GLY A 24 -13.72 15.04 28.95
C GLY A 24 -13.99 16.41 29.59
N VAL A 25 -13.81 17.48 28.82
CA VAL A 25 -14.21 18.85 29.17
C VAL A 25 -15.56 19.17 28.51
N GLU A 26 -16.51 19.49 29.38
CA GLU A 26 -17.80 20.20 29.25
C GLU A 26 -18.46 20.42 27.88
N ILE A 27 -19.67 19.88 27.74
CA ILE A 27 -20.73 20.40 26.84
C ILE A 27 -21.65 21.29 27.68
N LYS A 28 -21.84 22.55 27.27
CA LYS A 28 -22.98 23.38 27.67
C LYS A 28 -23.96 23.43 26.49
N GLU A 29 -25.16 22.89 26.69
CA GLU A 29 -26.32 23.15 25.84
C GLU A 29 -27.36 23.89 26.71
N ASP A 30 -27.68 25.12 26.31
CA ASP A 30 -28.71 25.96 26.91
C ASP A 30 -30.10 25.57 26.37
N GLU A 31 -31.03 25.46 27.33
CA GLU A 31 -32.43 25.91 27.32
C GLU A 31 -33.32 25.62 26.11
N SER A 32 -34.26 24.68 26.30
CA SER A 32 -35.70 25.02 26.21
C SER A 32 -36.55 23.97 26.93
N GLU A 33 -37.25 24.42 27.96
CA GLU A 33 -38.13 23.67 28.87
C GLU A 33 -39.43 23.22 28.18
N ASP A 34 -39.84 21.97 28.44
CA ASP A 34 -41.22 21.49 28.27
C ASP A 34 -41.75 21.03 29.64
N GLU A 35 -42.98 21.43 29.94
CA GLU A 35 -43.62 21.40 31.25
C GLU A 35 -43.89 20.00 31.83
N ILE A 36 -43.37 19.83 33.05
CA ILE A 36 -43.95 19.23 34.27
C ILE A 36 -45.35 18.58 34.18
N VAL A 37 -45.45 17.27 34.45
CA VAL A 37 -46.50 16.67 35.32
C VAL A 37 -45.96 15.45 36.09
N LYS A 38 -45.94 15.54 37.44
CA LYS A 38 -45.85 14.40 38.39
C LYS A 38 -47.27 13.95 38.77
N PRO A 39 -47.47 12.69 39.21
CA PRO A 39 -47.63 12.49 40.67
C PRO A 39 -47.04 11.18 41.25
N SER A 40 -46.26 11.39 42.31
CA SER A 40 -46.15 10.72 43.62
C SER A 40 -46.56 9.25 43.92
N LYS A 41 -45.61 8.61 44.64
CA LYS A 41 -45.69 7.80 45.90
C LYS A 41 -46.06 6.30 45.86
N LYS A 42 -45.09 5.45 46.25
CA LYS A 42 -45.02 4.66 47.53
C LYS A 42 -43.89 3.61 47.43
N GLU A 43 -42.85 3.74 48.26
CA GLU A 43 -42.57 3.01 49.52
C GLU A 43 -41.70 1.75 49.33
N GLU A 44 -40.77 1.60 50.27
CA GLU A 44 -39.56 0.78 50.30
C GLU A 44 -39.81 -0.71 50.51
N THR A 45 -38.89 -1.57 50.03
CA THR A 45 -38.23 -2.58 50.88
C THR A 45 -37.06 -3.27 50.16
N GLU A 46 -35.99 -3.49 50.93
CA GLU A 46 -34.72 -4.12 50.57
C GLU A 46 -34.85 -5.63 50.30
N SER A 47 -34.02 -6.19 49.41
CA SER A 47 -33.18 -7.37 49.68
C SER A 47 -32.29 -7.73 48.48
N LYS A 48 -31.05 -8.12 48.81
CA LYS A 48 -29.97 -8.57 47.90
C LYS A 48 -30.23 -9.99 47.40
N GLU A 49 -29.91 -10.29 46.14
CA GLU A 49 -28.96 -11.36 45.72
C GLU A 49 -28.93 -11.60 44.19
N ASN A 50 -27.72 -11.47 43.61
CA ASN A 50 -27.09 -12.30 42.58
C ASN A 50 -27.92 -13.01 41.50
N GLN A 51 -27.76 -12.60 40.22
CA GLN A 51 -27.08 -13.38 39.14
C GLN A 51 -27.35 -12.81 37.71
N PRO A 52 -26.51 -13.16 36.71
CA PRO A 52 -25.83 -12.17 35.88
C PRO A 52 -26.61 -11.75 34.64
N THR A 53 -26.38 -10.49 34.27
CA THR A 53 -26.73 -9.92 32.98
C THR A 53 -26.04 -10.70 31.86
N GLY A 54 -26.82 -11.57 31.20
CA GLY A 54 -26.45 -12.09 29.89
C GLY A 54 -26.29 -10.90 28.94
N LYS A 55 -25.06 -10.37 28.83
CA LYS A 55 -24.67 -9.41 27.80
C LYS A 55 -24.94 -10.09 26.46
N LYS A 56 -26.13 -9.83 25.89
CA LYS A 56 -26.38 -10.05 24.47
C LYS A 56 -25.23 -9.39 23.74
N ARG A 57 -24.30 -10.19 23.20
CA ARG A 57 -23.30 -9.72 22.25
C ARG A 57 -24.08 -8.89 21.23
N ARG A 58 -23.87 -7.57 21.23
CA ARG A 58 -24.30 -6.72 20.12
C ARG A 58 -23.73 -7.40 18.88
N LYS A 59 -24.61 -7.92 18.00
CA LYS A 59 -24.20 -8.37 16.67
C LYS A 59 -23.45 -7.19 16.07
N THR A 60 -22.14 -7.31 16.00
CA THR A 60 -21.29 -6.28 15.39
C THR A 60 -21.69 -6.20 13.93
N ASP A 61 -21.70 -5.00 13.36
CA ASP A 61 -22.15 -4.72 12.00
C ASP A 61 -21.35 -5.51 10.95
N ASP A 62 -21.77 -6.74 10.72
CA ASP A 62 -21.16 -7.71 9.81
C ASP A 62 -21.16 -7.16 8.38
N LYS A 63 -22.19 -6.38 8.05
CA LYS A 63 -22.36 -5.68 6.77
C LYS A 63 -21.23 -4.69 6.47
N TYR A 64 -20.69 -3.99 7.48
CA TYR A 64 -19.62 -3.01 7.27
C TYR A 64 -18.28 -3.71 7.06
N LYS A 65 -18.00 -4.77 7.83
CA LYS A 65 -16.81 -5.59 7.67
C LYS A 65 -16.77 -6.24 6.28
N GLU A 66 -17.90 -6.79 5.85
CA GLU A 66 -18.03 -7.41 4.53
C GLU A 66 -17.85 -6.38 3.40
N LYS A 67 -18.49 -5.21 3.51
CA LYS A 67 -18.30 -4.13 2.53
C LYS A 67 -16.84 -3.67 2.42
N LYS A 68 -16.13 -3.58 3.56
CA LYS A 68 -14.70 -3.22 3.59
C LYS A 68 -13.84 -4.31 2.93
N ARG A 69 -14.14 -5.58 3.20
CA ARG A 69 -13.47 -6.74 2.61
C ARG A 69 -13.64 -6.76 1.09
N VAL A 70 -14.87 -6.65 0.60
CA VAL A 70 -15.16 -6.63 -0.84
C VAL A 70 -14.45 -5.47 -1.54
N LYS A 71 -14.45 -4.27 -0.93
CA LYS A 71 -13.72 -3.12 -1.49
C LYS A 71 -12.22 -3.39 -1.57
N MET A 72 -11.64 -3.97 -0.52
CA MET A 72 -10.22 -4.30 -0.48
C MET A 72 -9.86 -5.33 -1.57
N GLU A 73 -10.68 -6.38 -1.75
CA GLU A 73 -10.47 -7.39 -2.79
C GLU A 73 -10.59 -6.77 -4.20
N GLN A 74 -11.54 -5.85 -4.42
CA GLN A 74 -11.66 -5.10 -5.66
C GLN A 74 -10.43 -4.22 -5.93
N ASP A 75 -9.93 -3.51 -4.91
CA ASP A 75 -8.74 -2.68 -5.03
C ASP A 75 -7.49 -3.53 -5.37
N ILE A 76 -7.34 -4.68 -4.72
CA ILE A 76 -6.25 -5.64 -4.99
C ILE A 76 -6.32 -6.14 -6.44
N ASN A 77 -7.50 -6.55 -6.90
CA ASN A 77 -7.69 -7.07 -8.25
C ASN A 77 -7.47 -5.99 -9.32
N THR A 78 -7.85 -4.76 -9.03
CA THR A 78 -7.59 -3.61 -9.91
C THR A 78 -6.08 -3.38 -10.03
N LYS A 79 -5.37 -3.33 -8.89
CA LYS A 79 -3.91 -3.12 -8.86
C LYS A 79 -3.14 -4.20 -9.63
N LYS A 80 -3.58 -5.46 -9.54
CA LYS A 80 -2.97 -6.59 -10.29
C LYS A 80 -3.09 -6.46 -11.82
N LYS A 81 -4.12 -5.75 -12.31
CA LYS A 81 -4.35 -5.54 -13.76
C LYS A 81 -3.54 -4.38 -14.32
N ILE A 82 -3.18 -3.39 -13.50
CA ILE A 82 -2.48 -2.16 -13.94
C ILE A 82 -1.22 -2.48 -14.78
N PRO A 83 -0.34 -3.41 -14.39
CA PRO A 83 0.88 -3.68 -15.15
C PRO A 83 0.64 -4.34 -16.51
N GLN A 84 -0.57 -4.85 -16.75
CA GLN A 84 -0.98 -5.45 -18.03
C GLN A 84 -1.65 -4.43 -18.97
N LEU A 85 -1.90 -3.20 -18.50
CA LEU A 85 -2.48 -2.14 -19.31
C LEU A 85 -1.51 -1.69 -20.40
N ASN A 86 -2.09 -1.16 -21.49
CA ASN A 86 -1.30 -0.53 -22.54
C ASN A 86 -0.70 0.81 -22.07
N SER A 87 0.28 1.33 -22.81
CA SER A 87 0.96 2.58 -22.46
C SER A 87 0.05 3.81 -22.38
N THR A 88 -1.08 3.83 -23.11
CA THR A 88 -2.04 4.95 -23.10
C THR A 88 -2.84 4.95 -21.80
N ASP A 89 -3.35 3.79 -21.40
CA ASP A 89 -4.13 3.61 -20.18
C ASP A 89 -3.26 3.80 -18.93
N LEU A 90 -2.00 3.37 -18.99
CA LEU A 90 -1.00 3.68 -17.96
C LEU A 90 -0.80 5.18 -17.81
N ALA A 91 -0.63 5.92 -18.91
CA ALA A 91 -0.46 7.37 -18.87
C ALA A 91 -1.66 8.08 -18.22
N HIS A 92 -2.88 7.65 -18.54
CA HIS A 92 -4.08 8.16 -17.90
C HIS A 92 -4.11 7.83 -16.40
N HIS A 93 -3.86 6.57 -16.03
CA HIS A 93 -3.84 6.13 -14.63
C HIS A 93 -2.81 6.90 -13.78
N PHE A 94 -1.58 7.06 -14.27
CA PHE A 94 -0.55 7.79 -13.54
C PHE A 94 -0.81 9.30 -13.47
N SER A 95 -1.50 9.85 -14.46
CA SER A 95 -1.98 11.25 -14.39
C SER A 95 -3.06 11.41 -13.32
N GLN A 96 -3.96 10.44 -13.16
CA GLN A 96 -4.92 10.42 -12.05
C GLN A 96 -4.24 10.28 -10.69
N LEU A 97 -3.21 9.42 -10.59
CA LEU A 97 -2.40 9.31 -9.37
C LEU A 97 -1.69 10.63 -9.05
N LEU A 98 -1.19 11.33 -10.07
CA LEU A 98 -0.57 12.63 -9.90
C LEU A 98 -1.54 13.64 -9.31
N ILE A 99 -2.75 13.76 -9.86
CA ILE A 99 -3.80 14.66 -9.34
C ILE A 99 -4.20 14.27 -7.90
N LYS A 100 -4.30 12.97 -7.63
CA LYS A 100 -4.66 12.45 -6.30
C LYS A 100 -3.66 12.86 -5.22
N PHE A 101 -2.36 12.78 -5.53
CA PHE A 101 -1.30 13.03 -4.56
C PHE A 101 -0.75 14.47 -4.60
N ASN A 102 -0.93 15.17 -5.72
CA ASN A 102 -0.49 16.54 -5.93
C ASN A 102 -1.64 17.39 -6.47
N LYS A 103 -2.30 18.12 -5.56
CA LYS A 103 -3.44 18.99 -5.87
C LYS A 103 -3.08 20.17 -6.77
N ASP A 104 -1.81 20.56 -6.82
CA ASP A 104 -1.32 21.70 -7.61
C ASP A 104 -0.86 21.27 -9.01
N SER A 105 -1.07 20.01 -9.39
CA SER A 105 -0.65 19.50 -10.69
C SER A 105 -1.42 20.14 -11.84
N THR A 106 -0.68 20.61 -12.86
CA THR A 106 -1.26 21.18 -14.07
C THR A 106 -1.35 20.14 -15.19
N HIS A 107 -2.13 20.41 -16.24
CA HIS A 107 -2.24 19.52 -17.39
C HIS A 107 -0.91 19.26 -18.11
N LEU A 108 0.05 20.20 -18.03
CA LEU A 108 1.40 20.03 -18.58
C LEU A 108 2.18 18.96 -17.83
N ASP A 109 1.86 18.74 -16.55
CA ASP A 109 2.48 17.73 -15.71
C ASP A 109 1.91 16.33 -15.97
N TYR A 110 1.00 16.13 -16.91
CA TYR A 110 0.43 14.80 -17.13
C TYR A 110 1.43 13.86 -17.78
N PHE A 111 1.30 12.58 -17.47
CA PHE A 111 2.13 11.56 -18.11
C PHE A 111 1.64 11.29 -19.52
N LYS A 112 2.58 11.03 -20.42
CA LYS A 112 2.31 10.75 -21.84
C LYS A 112 2.52 9.27 -22.13
N LYS A 113 1.89 8.78 -23.21
CA LYS A 113 2.11 7.41 -23.72
C LYS A 113 3.60 7.11 -23.93
N SER A 114 4.36 8.10 -24.38
CA SER A 114 5.80 7.98 -24.63
C SER A 114 6.61 7.65 -23.39
N ASP A 115 6.10 7.96 -22.20
CA ASP A 115 6.84 7.79 -20.95
C ASP A 115 6.87 6.32 -20.51
N PHE A 116 5.90 5.52 -20.96
CA PHE A 116 5.77 4.11 -20.60
C PHE A 116 6.30 3.18 -21.67
N VAL A 117 6.90 2.07 -21.23
CA VAL A 117 7.14 0.90 -22.08
C VAL A 117 5.93 -0.02 -22.00
N ASP A 118 5.46 -0.47 -23.15
CA ASP A 118 4.34 -1.42 -23.20
C ASP A 118 4.78 -2.80 -22.70
N GLY A 119 4.43 -3.10 -21.45
CA GLY A 119 4.69 -4.37 -20.79
C GLY A 119 3.61 -5.42 -21.03
N SER A 120 2.52 -5.10 -21.73
CA SER A 120 1.38 -6.01 -21.97
C SER A 120 1.78 -7.27 -22.76
N ASN A 121 2.83 -7.18 -23.58
CA ASN A 121 3.38 -8.30 -24.35
C ASN A 121 4.18 -9.30 -23.51
N TYR A 122 4.36 -9.05 -22.22
CA TYR A 122 4.98 -10.01 -21.31
C TYR A 122 3.94 -11.06 -20.87
N LYS A 123 4.02 -12.27 -21.44
CA LYS A 123 3.04 -13.35 -21.24
C LYS A 123 3.26 -14.14 -19.95
N GLU A 124 4.47 -14.13 -19.41
CA GLU A 124 4.80 -14.87 -18.19
C GLU A 124 4.17 -14.22 -16.96
N THR A 125 3.93 -15.04 -15.93
CA THR A 125 3.43 -14.56 -14.65
C THR A 125 4.51 -13.70 -13.98
N ARG A 126 4.14 -12.49 -13.57
CA ARG A 126 5.07 -11.56 -12.91
C ARG A 126 5.20 -11.96 -11.44
N ASN A 127 6.27 -12.68 -11.12
CA ASN A 127 6.61 -13.21 -9.78
C ASN A 127 8.12 -13.05 -9.51
N LEU A 128 8.66 -13.58 -8.41
CA LEU A 128 10.10 -13.42 -8.17
C LEU A 128 10.96 -14.24 -9.15
N ASP A 129 10.48 -15.41 -9.57
CA ASP A 129 11.24 -16.34 -10.41
C ASP A 129 11.51 -15.76 -11.80
N ASN A 130 10.49 -15.10 -12.38
CA ASN A 130 10.57 -14.52 -13.72
C ASN A 130 11.08 -13.06 -13.73
N PHE A 131 11.41 -12.51 -12.55
CA PHE A 131 11.83 -11.10 -12.45
C PHE A 131 13.11 -10.82 -13.24
N LYS A 132 14.06 -11.75 -13.20
CA LYS A 132 15.31 -11.61 -13.93
C LYS A 132 15.07 -11.53 -15.43
N ASP A 133 14.26 -12.44 -15.97
CA ASP A 133 13.94 -12.50 -17.41
C ASP A 133 13.18 -11.26 -17.86
N PHE A 134 12.24 -10.77 -17.03
CA PHE A 134 11.57 -9.51 -17.27
C PHE A 134 12.56 -8.33 -17.34
N THR A 135 13.43 -8.19 -16.33
CA THR A 135 14.40 -7.08 -16.29
C THR A 135 15.35 -7.13 -17.46
N ASP A 136 15.88 -8.31 -17.82
CA ASP A 136 16.79 -8.45 -18.96
C ASP A 136 16.11 -8.11 -20.31
N LYS A 137 14.82 -8.43 -20.46
CA LYS A 137 14.04 -8.09 -21.67
C LYS A 137 13.80 -6.58 -21.83
N TYR A 138 13.53 -5.88 -20.73
CA TYR A 138 13.06 -4.49 -20.78
C TYR A 138 14.11 -3.46 -20.34
N ASN A 139 15.29 -3.89 -19.87
CA ASN A 139 16.36 -3.00 -19.42
C ASN A 139 16.92 -2.14 -20.58
N LYS A 140 17.06 -0.82 -20.34
CA LYS A 140 17.59 0.14 -21.35
C LYS A 140 18.91 0.81 -20.94
N GLY A 141 19.62 0.24 -19.96
CA GLY A 141 20.87 0.79 -19.42
C GLY A 141 20.88 0.74 -17.90
N LEU A 142 21.32 1.82 -17.26
CA LEU A 142 21.17 1.99 -15.81
C LEU A 142 19.68 2.19 -15.47
N THR A 143 19.12 1.25 -14.71
CA THR A 143 17.70 1.21 -14.38
C THR A 143 17.47 1.27 -12.87
N ILE A 144 16.56 2.15 -12.46
CA ILE A 144 16.08 2.19 -11.08
C ILE A 144 14.96 1.16 -10.93
N ILE A 145 15.02 0.32 -9.90
CA ILE A 145 13.94 -0.60 -9.54
C ILE A 145 13.34 -0.12 -8.23
N LEU A 146 12.06 0.22 -8.27
CA LEU A 146 11.30 0.77 -7.16
C LEU A 146 10.40 -0.29 -6.56
N SER A 147 10.43 -0.43 -5.24
CA SER A 147 9.49 -1.26 -4.50
C SER A 147 9.10 -0.57 -3.19
N ILE A 148 7.98 -0.99 -2.60
CA ILE A 148 7.39 -0.35 -1.42
C ILE A 148 8.25 -0.55 -0.16
N SER A 149 8.92 -1.70 -0.02
CA SER A 149 9.62 -2.07 1.22
C SER A 149 11.05 -2.55 0.99
N ARG A 150 11.88 -2.42 2.05
CA ARG A 150 13.26 -2.93 2.04
C ARG A 150 13.35 -4.44 1.99
N VAL A 151 12.38 -5.13 2.58
CA VAL A 151 12.29 -6.59 2.54
C VAL A 151 12.14 -7.02 1.08
N ARG A 152 11.18 -6.42 0.37
CA ARG A 152 10.94 -6.72 -1.03
C ARG A 152 12.12 -6.36 -1.93
N ILE A 153 12.83 -5.25 -1.66
CA ILE A 153 14.09 -4.92 -2.35
C ILE A 153 15.13 -6.04 -2.17
N GLY A 154 15.22 -6.64 -0.98
CA GLY A 154 16.08 -7.79 -0.73
C GLY A 154 15.72 -9.00 -1.59
N ASP A 155 14.42 -9.28 -1.75
CA ASP A 155 13.94 -10.40 -2.56
C ASP A 155 14.19 -10.16 -4.06
N LEU A 156 13.89 -8.96 -4.56
CA LEU A 156 14.19 -8.57 -5.95
C LEU A 156 15.69 -8.62 -6.25
N TYR A 157 16.52 -8.18 -5.29
CA TYR A 157 17.98 -8.25 -5.42
C TYR A 157 18.47 -9.71 -5.52
N LYS A 158 17.90 -10.62 -4.72
CA LYS A 158 18.20 -12.05 -4.81
C LYS A 158 17.74 -12.64 -6.14
N ALA A 159 16.54 -12.29 -6.59
CA ALA A 159 15.96 -12.76 -7.85
C ALA A 159 16.78 -12.34 -9.08
N LEU A 160 17.38 -11.14 -9.08
CA LEU A 160 18.31 -10.70 -10.12
C LEU A 160 19.58 -11.55 -10.19
N GLY A 161 19.99 -12.14 -9.07
CA GLY A 161 21.19 -12.96 -8.94
C GLY A 161 22.48 -12.15 -8.82
N PRO A 162 23.59 -12.79 -8.43
CA PRO A 162 24.85 -12.11 -8.07
C PRO A 162 25.56 -11.44 -9.25
N LYS A 163 25.31 -11.88 -10.49
CA LYS A 163 25.95 -11.35 -11.71
C LYS A 163 25.19 -10.18 -12.35
N SER A 164 24.11 -9.73 -11.72
CA SER A 164 23.22 -8.69 -12.26
C SER A 164 23.80 -7.29 -12.25
N LYS A 165 24.95 -7.07 -11.58
CA LYS A 165 25.52 -5.74 -11.33
C LYS A 165 24.50 -4.79 -10.71
N ALA A 166 23.73 -5.34 -9.77
CA ALA A 166 22.75 -4.61 -9.00
C ALA A 166 23.37 -4.03 -7.73
N MET A 167 22.82 -2.93 -7.23
CA MET A 167 23.07 -2.40 -5.90
C MET A 167 21.76 -2.03 -5.21
N LYS A 168 21.75 -2.11 -3.88
CA LYS A 168 20.63 -1.66 -3.05
C LYS A 168 20.96 -0.30 -2.45
N VAL A 169 19.95 0.54 -2.27
CA VAL A 169 20.10 1.85 -1.64
C VAL A 169 19.19 1.94 -0.43
N GLY A 170 19.76 2.38 0.69
CA GLY A 170 19.06 2.48 1.97
C GLY A 170 20.03 2.57 3.13
N LYS A 171 19.49 2.58 4.36
CA LYS A 171 20.32 2.58 5.57
C LYS A 171 21.13 1.27 5.60
N GLY A 172 22.47 1.39 5.62
CA GLY A 172 23.38 0.24 5.64
C GLY A 172 23.75 -0.34 4.28
N TYR A 173 23.44 0.33 3.16
CA TYR A 173 23.90 -0.06 1.83
C TYR A 173 24.83 0.97 1.19
N GLU A 174 25.57 0.55 0.16
CA GLU A 174 26.49 1.39 -0.60
C GLU A 174 25.81 2.68 -1.09
N SER A 175 26.50 3.80 -0.93
CA SER A 175 25.99 5.13 -1.27
C SER A 175 26.44 5.63 -2.64
N LYS A 176 27.31 4.89 -3.35
CA LYS A 176 27.88 5.32 -4.63
C LYS A 176 27.60 4.31 -5.74
N VAL A 177 27.16 4.82 -6.88
CA VAL A 177 26.97 4.04 -8.09
C VAL A 177 28.34 3.72 -8.70
N ARG A 178 28.56 2.45 -9.05
CA ARG A 178 29.75 2.00 -9.80
C ARG A 178 29.49 2.13 -11.30
N ASP A 179 30.55 2.35 -12.09
CA ASP A 179 30.45 2.51 -13.55
C ASP A 179 29.77 1.33 -14.26
N ASP A 180 29.91 0.12 -13.71
CA ASP A 180 29.31 -1.08 -14.28
C ASP A 180 27.92 -1.41 -13.73
N THR A 181 27.37 -0.58 -12.84
CA THR A 181 26.05 -0.78 -12.24
C THR A 181 24.97 -0.79 -13.32
N LYS A 182 24.19 -1.87 -13.37
CA LYS A 182 23.04 -2.00 -14.27
C LYS A 182 21.73 -1.65 -13.55
N TYR A 183 21.62 -2.02 -12.27
CA TYR A 183 20.38 -1.88 -11.51
C TYR A 183 20.61 -1.20 -10.16
N VAL A 184 19.77 -0.22 -9.82
CA VAL A 184 19.75 0.42 -8.50
C VAL A 184 18.38 0.21 -7.88
N LEU A 185 18.33 -0.56 -6.79
CA LEU A 185 17.09 -0.92 -6.11
C LEU A 185 16.88 -0.03 -4.88
N GLY A 186 15.69 0.54 -4.73
CA GLY A 186 15.38 1.42 -3.61
C GLY A 186 13.89 1.64 -3.40
N THR A 187 13.54 2.17 -2.22
CA THR A 187 12.19 2.71 -2.00
C THR A 187 12.08 4.10 -2.60
N VAL A 188 10.85 4.57 -2.84
CA VAL A 188 10.59 5.90 -3.43
C VAL A 188 11.33 7.00 -2.69
N GLU A 189 11.21 7.03 -1.36
CA GLU A 189 11.84 8.05 -0.53
C GLU A 189 13.38 8.03 -0.61
N LYS A 190 13.97 6.84 -0.71
CA LYS A 190 15.43 6.74 -0.84
C LYS A 190 15.90 7.17 -2.22
N MET A 191 15.16 6.81 -3.27
CA MET A 191 15.49 7.18 -4.65
C MET A 191 15.28 8.68 -4.94
N LEU A 192 14.38 9.35 -4.22
CA LEU A 192 14.21 10.80 -4.33
C LEU A 192 15.46 11.56 -3.90
N ASN A 193 16.14 11.07 -2.86
CA ASN A 193 17.30 11.72 -2.25
C ASN A 193 18.64 11.12 -2.68
N PHE A 194 18.62 10.09 -3.53
CA PHE A 194 19.84 9.43 -3.99
C PHE A 194 20.49 10.24 -5.12
N ASP A 195 21.81 10.38 -5.02
CA ASP A 195 22.64 11.05 -6.02
C ASP A 195 23.30 9.99 -6.92
N PHE A 196 23.04 10.08 -8.21
CA PHE A 196 23.62 9.22 -9.23
C PHE A 196 24.98 9.76 -9.75
N GLY A 197 25.39 10.97 -9.33
CA GLY A 197 26.58 11.64 -9.84
C GLY A 197 26.47 11.85 -11.35
N SER A 198 27.51 11.43 -12.08
CA SER A 198 27.55 11.50 -13.55
C SER A 198 26.80 10.36 -14.25
N HIS A 199 26.24 9.40 -13.52
CA HIS A 199 25.61 8.23 -14.12
C HIS A 199 24.20 8.55 -14.63
N GLU A 200 23.97 8.37 -15.93
CA GLU A 200 22.68 8.66 -16.53
C GLU A 200 21.69 7.49 -16.35
N VAL A 201 20.64 7.73 -15.58
CA VAL A 201 19.49 6.81 -15.48
C VAL A 201 18.73 6.78 -16.80
N LYS A 202 18.42 5.58 -17.31
CA LYS A 202 17.71 5.37 -18.59
C LYS A 202 16.26 4.95 -18.41
N SER A 203 15.96 4.19 -17.36
CA SER A 203 14.63 3.65 -17.10
C SER A 203 14.34 3.45 -15.61
N LEU A 204 13.04 3.31 -15.31
CA LEU A 204 12.50 2.99 -14.00
C LEU A 204 11.58 1.77 -14.14
N ILE A 205 11.78 0.76 -13.29
CA ILE A 205 10.92 -0.40 -13.15
C ILE A 205 10.18 -0.27 -11.81
N LEU A 206 8.85 -0.33 -11.83
CA LEU A 206 8.00 -0.28 -10.64
C LEU A 206 7.56 -1.70 -10.30
N ASP A 207 7.98 -2.22 -9.14
CA ASP A 207 7.50 -3.51 -8.62
C ASP A 207 6.10 -3.33 -7.99
N THR A 208 5.09 -3.64 -8.79
CA THR A 208 3.68 -3.62 -8.43
C THR A 208 3.15 -5.01 -8.04
N THR A 209 3.96 -6.06 -8.25
CA THR A 209 3.59 -7.45 -7.89
C THR A 209 3.48 -7.67 -6.39
N TYR A 210 4.16 -6.84 -5.59
CA TYR A 210 4.17 -6.95 -4.14
C TYR A 210 3.18 -6.00 -3.48
N GLN A 211 2.50 -6.51 -2.45
CA GLN A 211 1.68 -5.73 -1.55
C GLN A 211 2.11 -6.03 -0.11
N ASP A 212 2.13 -5.00 0.72
CA ASP A 212 2.45 -5.16 2.14
C ASP A 212 1.29 -5.78 2.93
N GLN A 213 1.46 -5.91 4.25
CA GLN A 213 0.43 -6.46 5.15
C GLN A 213 -0.88 -5.64 5.17
N LYS A 214 -0.86 -4.39 4.70
CA LYS A 214 -2.01 -3.50 4.57
C LYS A 214 -2.54 -3.43 3.13
N SER A 215 -2.07 -4.32 2.26
CA SER A 215 -2.40 -4.35 0.83
C SER A 215 -1.98 -3.09 0.07
N HIS A 216 -1.01 -2.34 0.60
CA HIS A 216 -0.40 -1.22 -0.10
C HIS A 216 0.65 -1.73 -1.09
N SER A 217 0.65 -1.16 -2.29
CA SER A 217 1.69 -1.38 -3.30
C SER A 217 2.48 -0.09 -3.52
N ILE A 218 3.51 -0.19 -4.35
CA ILE A 218 4.29 0.98 -4.77
C ILE A 218 3.42 2.10 -5.35
N LEU A 219 2.26 1.76 -5.95
CA LEU A 219 1.35 2.72 -6.57
C LEU A 219 0.58 3.58 -5.55
N ASP A 220 0.57 3.17 -4.28
CA ASP A 220 -0.05 3.93 -3.20
C ASP A 220 0.93 4.94 -2.56
N GLU A 221 2.21 4.90 -2.91
CA GLU A 221 3.23 5.80 -2.36
C GLU A 221 3.00 7.25 -2.80
N PRO A 222 2.69 8.19 -1.88
CA PRO A 222 2.34 9.56 -2.27
C PRO A 222 3.46 10.29 -3.02
N LYS A 223 4.72 9.96 -2.68
CA LYS A 223 5.92 10.54 -3.29
C LYS A 223 6.28 9.91 -4.64
N LEU A 224 5.55 8.87 -5.10
CA LEU A 224 5.89 8.16 -6.33
C LEU A 224 5.85 9.08 -7.54
N THR A 225 4.78 9.86 -7.70
CA THR A 225 4.61 10.72 -8.87
C THR A 225 5.63 11.85 -8.89
N THR A 226 5.99 12.39 -7.73
CA THR A 226 7.13 13.33 -7.58
C THR A 226 8.44 12.70 -8.07
N LEU A 227 8.72 11.46 -7.68
CA LEU A 227 9.91 10.74 -8.13
C LEU A 227 9.89 10.51 -9.64
N LEU A 228 8.77 10.06 -10.19
CA LEU A 228 8.64 9.84 -11.62
C LEU A 228 8.86 11.13 -12.43
N LYS A 229 8.41 12.28 -11.90
CA LYS A 229 8.67 13.60 -12.50
C LYS A 229 10.10 14.07 -12.37
N LYS A 230 10.80 13.73 -11.28
CA LYS A 230 12.26 13.95 -11.19
C LYS A 230 13.02 13.26 -12.34
N TYR A 231 12.51 12.13 -12.84
CA TYR A 231 13.07 11.40 -13.97
C TYR A 231 12.23 11.54 -15.25
N GLU A 232 11.67 12.73 -15.49
CA GLU A 232 10.95 13.01 -16.74
C GLU A 232 11.83 12.72 -17.98
N GLY A 233 11.21 12.15 -19.02
CA GLY A 233 11.89 11.69 -20.22
C GLY A 233 12.54 10.31 -20.10
N LYS A 234 12.64 9.73 -18.89
CA LYS A 234 13.08 8.35 -18.68
C LYS A 234 11.91 7.38 -18.83
N LYS A 235 12.19 6.16 -19.27
CA LYS A 235 11.15 5.17 -19.55
C LYS A 235 10.68 4.47 -18.28
N ILE A 236 9.37 4.49 -18.04
CA ILE A 236 8.70 3.84 -16.92
C ILE A 236 8.17 2.48 -17.38
N ILE A 237 8.38 1.47 -16.55
CA ILE A 237 8.06 0.07 -16.84
C ILE A 237 7.40 -0.50 -15.60
N LEU A 238 6.27 -1.16 -15.74
CA LEU A 238 5.59 -1.79 -14.61
C LEU A 238 5.89 -3.28 -14.59
N TYR A 239 6.35 -3.76 -13.44
CA TYR A 239 6.51 -5.16 -13.12
C TYR A 239 5.38 -5.60 -12.20
#